data_AF-A0A3D0VPQ4-F1
#
_entry.id   AF-A0A3D0VPQ4-F1
#
_cell.length_a   1.000
_cell.length_b   1.000
_cell.length_c   1.000
_cell.angle_alpha   90.00
_cell.angle_beta   90.00
_cell.angle_gamma   90.00
#
_symmetry.space_group_name_H-M   'P 1'
#
loop_
_entity.id
_entity.type
_entity.pdbx_description
1 polymer ?
#
loop_
_entity_poly.entity_id
_entity_poly.type
_entity_poly.pdbx_seq_one_letter_code
_entity_poly.pdbx_strand_id
1 'polypeptide(L)'
;MPSKNYFLDRENKETLGLSWKAGFRTVTVSFNGVLLSTMNREEVSAGKAVELPDGRNVDIKLEGGFYASLTAKINGRHIPGTQGDPKYQLKQVFYLTIVLGILNIIIGSIFSISNIQIDGLESIGYINVAIGLVYIALGYAVMQGSMIALILITLILFGDLILAAMYSAQSGMTAGIIMKVFFVIFVVRGFKYMKEFRAEKNEL
;
A
#
# COMPACT_ATOMS: atom_id res chain seq x y z
N MET A 1 21.55 6.59 -10.42
CA MET A 1 20.55 7.67 -10.29
C MET A 1 19.19 7.00 -10.42
N PRO A 2 18.32 7.05 -9.39
CA PRO A 2 17.00 6.43 -9.48
C PRO A 2 16.18 7.03 -10.63
N SER A 3 15.49 6.18 -11.38
CA SER A 3 14.55 6.56 -12.42
C SER A 3 13.36 5.62 -12.46
N LYS A 4 12.25 6.11 -12.99
CA LYS A 4 11.01 5.36 -13.14
C LYS A 4 10.25 5.86 -14.35
N ASN A 5 9.83 4.93 -15.20
CA ASN A 5 9.05 5.23 -16.40
C ASN A 5 7.60 4.79 -16.17
N TYR A 6 6.67 5.61 -16.64
CA TYR A 6 5.24 5.38 -16.54
C TYR A 6 4.62 5.43 -17.93
N PHE A 7 3.76 4.48 -18.24
CA PHE A 7 2.99 4.51 -19.48
C PHE A 7 1.76 5.40 -19.28
N LEU A 8 1.53 6.31 -20.22
CA LEU A 8 0.44 7.28 -20.16
C LEU A 8 -0.82 6.79 -20.87
N ASP A 9 -0.66 5.80 -21.75
CA ASP A 9 -1.72 5.19 -22.53
C ASP A 9 -1.88 3.70 -22.18
N ARG A 10 -3.02 3.12 -22.58
CA ARG A 10 -3.27 1.68 -22.42
C ARG A 10 -2.45 0.84 -23.40
N GLU A 11 -1.97 1.45 -24.48
CA GLU A 11 -1.19 0.80 -25.53
C GLU A 11 0.32 0.79 -25.24
N ASN A 12 0.75 1.42 -24.12
CA ASN A 12 2.14 1.56 -23.69
C ASN A 12 3.07 2.24 -24.72
N LYS A 13 2.54 3.13 -25.56
CA LYS A 13 3.34 3.87 -26.57
C LYS A 13 3.89 5.16 -26.00
N GLU A 14 3.18 5.78 -25.06
CA GLU A 14 3.58 7.06 -24.48
C GLU A 14 4.20 6.85 -23.10
N THR A 15 5.40 7.38 -22.90
CA THR A 15 6.17 7.17 -21.66
C THR A 15 6.53 8.50 -21.00
N LEU A 16 6.21 8.60 -19.71
CA LEU A 16 6.68 9.65 -18.81
C LEU A 16 7.82 9.10 -17.95
N GLY A 17 9.03 9.59 -18.15
CA GLY A 17 10.19 9.29 -17.34
C GLY A 17 10.36 10.29 -16.21
N LEU A 18 10.45 9.81 -14.98
CA LEU A 18 10.91 10.59 -13.83
C LEU A 18 12.27 10.06 -13.39
N SER A 19 13.26 10.94 -13.27
CA SER A 19 14.55 10.60 -12.66
C SER A 19 14.94 11.61 -11.61
N TRP A 20 15.65 11.17 -10.58
CA TRP A 20 16.00 12.07 -9.48
C TRP A 20 17.35 11.77 -8.85
N LYS A 21 17.96 12.81 -8.26
CA LYS A 21 19.13 12.68 -7.39
C LYS A 21 18.69 12.40 -5.95
N ALA A 22 19.61 11.89 -5.13
CA ALA A 22 19.37 11.58 -3.73
C ALA A 22 18.70 12.76 -2.99
N GLY A 23 17.65 12.46 -2.21
CA GLY A 23 16.88 13.46 -1.48
C GLY A 23 16.04 14.40 -2.36
N PHE A 24 15.79 14.04 -3.62
CA PHE A 24 14.99 14.81 -4.58
C PHE A 24 15.55 16.21 -4.89
N ARG A 25 16.86 16.42 -4.71
CA ARG A 25 17.51 17.71 -5.00
C ARG A 25 17.32 18.18 -6.43
N THR A 26 17.26 17.22 -7.35
CA THR A 26 17.00 17.46 -8.76
C THR A 26 16.08 16.35 -9.22
N VAL A 27 14.94 16.73 -9.78
CA VAL A 27 13.96 15.86 -10.41
C VAL A 27 13.87 16.25 -11.87
N THR A 28 14.02 15.28 -12.74
CA THR A 28 14.05 15.46 -14.18
C THR A 28 12.91 14.68 -14.79
N VAL A 29 12.16 15.36 -15.66
CA VAL A 29 10.93 14.86 -16.29
C VAL A 29 11.20 14.73 -17.77
N SER A 30 10.98 13.54 -18.31
CA SER A 30 11.08 13.29 -19.73
C SER A 30 9.78 12.70 -20.28
N PHE A 31 9.48 13.00 -21.54
CA PHE A 31 8.36 12.44 -22.28
C PHE A 31 8.91 11.78 -23.53
N ASN A 32 8.66 10.48 -23.70
CA ASN A 32 9.22 9.65 -24.77
C ASN A 32 10.74 9.78 -24.91
N GLY A 33 11.44 9.89 -23.78
CA GLY A 33 12.90 10.06 -23.72
C GLY A 33 13.39 11.50 -23.92
N VAL A 34 12.53 12.44 -24.30
CA VAL A 34 12.88 13.85 -24.46
C VAL A 34 12.73 14.58 -23.13
N LEU A 35 13.76 15.32 -22.73
CA LEU A 35 13.75 16.14 -21.52
C LEU A 35 12.71 17.28 -21.65
N LEU A 36 11.73 17.30 -20.75
CA LEU A 36 10.73 18.38 -20.69
C LEU A 36 11.08 19.43 -19.64
N SER A 37 11.44 18.99 -18.43
CA SER A 37 11.68 19.91 -17.33
C SER A 37 12.64 19.33 -16.31
N THR A 38 13.33 20.23 -15.62
CA THR A 38 14.13 19.93 -14.43
C THR A 38 13.62 20.79 -13.29
N MET A 39 13.45 20.18 -12.12
CA MET A 39 12.86 20.79 -10.95
C MET A 39 13.71 20.51 -9.71
N ASN A 40 13.70 21.44 -8.75
CA ASN A 40 14.26 21.23 -7.43
C ASN A 40 13.24 20.60 -6.48
N ARG A 41 13.67 20.32 -5.25
CA ARG A 41 12.83 19.68 -4.22
C ARG A 41 11.64 20.56 -3.85
N GLU A 42 11.83 21.86 -3.77
CA GLU A 42 10.84 22.84 -3.35
C GLU A 42 9.69 22.90 -4.38
N GLU A 43 10.03 22.94 -5.66
CA GLU A 43 9.08 22.94 -6.78
C GLU A 43 8.24 21.66 -6.82
N VAL A 44 8.86 20.48 -6.70
CA VAL A 44 8.10 19.23 -6.66
C VAL A 44 7.31 19.06 -5.36
N SER A 45 7.74 19.66 -4.25
CA SER A 45 6.96 19.63 -3.00
C SER A 45 5.71 20.50 -3.09
N ALA A 46 5.80 21.65 -3.79
CA ALA A 46 4.66 22.51 -4.07
C ALA A 46 3.66 21.86 -5.04
N GLY A 47 4.13 20.97 -5.92
CA GLY A 47 3.32 20.35 -6.96
C GLY A 47 3.35 21.18 -8.24
N LYS A 48 4.36 20.96 -9.08
CA LYS A 48 4.59 21.74 -10.30
C LYS A 48 3.96 21.02 -11.50
N ALA A 49 3.16 21.76 -12.26
CA ALA A 49 2.60 21.31 -13.53
C ALA A 49 3.65 21.43 -14.64
N VAL A 50 3.72 20.41 -15.48
CA VAL A 50 4.53 20.38 -16.71
C VAL A 50 3.60 20.09 -17.88
N GLU A 51 3.61 20.95 -18.89
CA GLU A 51 2.84 20.77 -20.11
C GLU A 51 3.57 19.77 -21.04
N LEU A 52 2.82 18.78 -21.53
CA LEU A 52 3.30 17.82 -22.52
C LEU A 52 3.21 18.42 -23.94
N PRO A 53 3.99 17.90 -24.91
CA PRO A 53 3.94 18.39 -26.30
C PRO A 53 2.56 18.30 -26.99
N ASP A 54 1.65 17.51 -26.43
CA ASP A 54 0.28 17.33 -26.90
C ASP A 54 -0.75 18.21 -26.17
N GLY A 55 -0.30 19.11 -25.28
CA GLY A 55 -1.13 20.04 -24.51
C GLY A 55 -1.75 19.46 -23.24
N ARG A 56 -1.45 18.19 -22.87
CA ARG A 56 -1.85 17.64 -21.57
C ARG A 56 -0.98 18.21 -20.45
N ASN A 57 -1.58 18.45 -19.28
CA ASN A 57 -0.83 18.88 -18.10
C ASN A 57 -0.55 17.70 -17.17
N VAL A 58 0.72 17.57 -16.78
CA VAL A 58 1.20 16.59 -15.82
C VAL A 58 1.60 17.31 -14.52
N ASP A 59 0.85 17.07 -13.46
CA ASP A 59 1.20 17.56 -12.13
C ASP A 59 2.18 16.61 -11.46
N ILE A 60 3.36 17.12 -11.11
CA ILE A 60 4.41 16.33 -10.46
C ILE A 60 4.56 16.81 -9.03
N LYS A 61 4.29 15.88 -8.10
CA LYS A 61 4.29 16.17 -6.68
C LYS A 61 5.08 15.16 -5.87
N LEU A 62 5.92 15.66 -4.99
CA LEU A 62 6.56 14.87 -3.95
C LEU A 62 5.56 14.70 -2.80
N GLU A 63 5.03 13.50 -2.67
CA GLU A 63 4.10 13.14 -1.61
C GLU A 63 4.76 12.26 -0.54
N GLY A 64 4.37 12.46 0.71
CA GLY A 64 4.85 11.66 1.84
C GLY A 64 6.02 12.32 2.58
N GLY A 65 5.93 12.35 3.91
CA GLY A 65 6.96 12.93 4.78
C GLY A 65 8.20 12.03 4.85
N PHE A 66 8.25 11.10 5.80
CA PHE A 66 9.42 10.24 6.03
C PHE A 66 9.68 9.24 4.87
N TYR A 67 8.64 8.89 4.10
CA TYR A 67 8.73 8.05 2.90
C TYR A 67 8.27 8.84 1.68
N ALA A 68 9.04 9.85 1.32
CA ALA A 68 8.73 10.71 0.18
C ALA A 68 8.78 9.92 -1.14
N SER A 69 7.73 10.08 -1.94
CA SER A 69 7.54 9.44 -3.23
C SER A 69 7.10 10.46 -4.27
N LEU A 70 7.68 10.37 -5.47
CA LEU A 70 7.25 11.18 -6.60
C LEU A 70 5.99 10.58 -7.22
N THR A 71 4.92 11.36 -7.17
CA THR A 71 3.64 11.07 -7.81
C THR A 71 3.47 11.99 -9.01
N ALA A 72 2.83 11.46 -10.05
CA ALA A 72 2.47 12.20 -11.25
C ALA A 72 0.98 12.01 -11.53
N LYS A 73 0.29 13.10 -11.84
CA LYS A 73 -1.12 13.12 -12.23
C LYS A 73 -1.27 13.73 -13.61
N ILE A 74 -2.12 13.17 -14.45
CA ILE A 74 -2.49 13.78 -15.74
C ILE A 74 -3.92 14.29 -15.61
N ASN A 75 -4.12 15.58 -15.88
CA ASN A 75 -5.43 16.23 -15.77
C ASN A 75 -6.11 15.94 -14.42
N GLY A 76 -5.34 16.01 -13.33
CA GLY A 76 -5.81 15.75 -11.96
C GLY A 76 -5.97 14.28 -11.56
N ARG A 77 -5.83 13.31 -12.49
CA ARG A 77 -5.96 11.87 -12.20
C ARG A 77 -4.61 11.17 -12.06
N HIS A 78 -4.50 10.24 -11.12
CA HIS A 78 -3.28 9.45 -10.97
C HIS A 78 -3.03 8.60 -12.21
N ILE A 79 -1.77 8.55 -12.66
CA ILE A 79 -1.39 7.63 -13.73
C ILE A 79 -1.54 6.19 -13.21
N PRO A 80 -2.22 5.28 -13.95
CA PRO A 80 -2.40 3.90 -13.53
C PRO A 80 -1.09 3.17 -13.25
N GLY A 81 -1.04 2.37 -12.18
CA GLY A 81 0.13 1.58 -11.81
C GLY A 81 1.28 2.38 -11.19
N THR A 82 1.07 3.67 -10.88
CA THR A 82 2.07 4.48 -10.18
C THR A 82 1.96 4.37 -8.66
N GLN A 83 2.96 4.86 -7.92
CA GLN A 83 2.88 4.85 -6.45
C GLN A 83 1.77 5.77 -5.89
N GLY A 84 1.29 6.71 -6.70
CA GLY A 84 0.12 7.51 -6.35
C GLY A 84 -1.21 6.84 -6.67
N ASP A 85 -1.24 5.80 -7.51
CA ASP A 85 -2.48 5.14 -7.94
C ASP A 85 -3.19 4.49 -6.73
N PRO A 86 -4.39 4.98 -6.35
CA PRO A 86 -5.13 4.44 -5.22
C PRO A 86 -5.44 2.95 -5.40
N LYS A 87 -5.73 2.50 -6.63
CA LYS A 87 -6.02 1.11 -6.93
C LYS A 87 -4.79 0.24 -6.74
N TYR A 88 -3.62 0.72 -7.15
CA TYR A 88 -2.36 0.02 -6.93
C TYR A 88 -2.07 -0.14 -5.43
N GLN A 89 -2.27 0.91 -4.63
CA GLN A 89 -2.04 0.88 -3.19
C GLN A 89 -3.01 -0.06 -2.46
N LEU A 90 -4.31 -0.01 -2.80
CA LEU A 90 -5.30 -0.95 -2.25
C LEU A 90 -5.00 -2.40 -2.63
N LYS A 91 -4.44 -2.63 -3.83
CA LYS A 91 -4.00 -3.96 -4.25
C LYS A 91 -2.83 -4.48 -3.41
N GLN A 92 -1.95 -3.61 -2.92
CA GLN A 92 -0.91 -4.03 -1.97
C GLN A 92 -1.49 -4.40 -0.60
N VAL A 93 -2.48 -3.65 -0.10
CA VAL A 93 -3.20 -4.00 1.13
C VAL A 93 -3.91 -5.34 0.97
N PHE A 94 -4.55 -5.58 -0.17
CA PHE A 94 -5.13 -6.87 -0.53
C PHE A 94 -4.09 -7.99 -0.44
N TYR A 95 -2.95 -7.86 -1.13
CA TYR A 95 -1.92 -8.90 -1.11
C TYR A 95 -1.36 -9.18 0.28
N LEU A 96 -1.09 -8.14 1.07
CA LEU A 96 -0.67 -8.31 2.46
C LEU A 96 -1.70 -9.12 3.24
N THR A 97 -2.98 -8.74 3.13
CA THR A 97 -4.08 -9.40 3.86
C THR A 97 -4.26 -10.86 3.43
N ILE A 98 -4.09 -11.16 2.14
CA ILE A 98 -4.12 -12.54 1.62
C ILE A 98 -2.96 -13.36 2.18
N VAL A 99 -1.74 -12.82 2.19
CA VAL A 99 -0.56 -13.50 2.76
C VAL A 99 -0.79 -13.79 4.25
N LEU A 100 -1.27 -12.81 5.01
CA LEU A 100 -1.62 -13.00 6.41
C LEU A 100 -2.71 -14.06 6.59
N GLY A 101 -3.73 -14.07 5.73
CA GLY A 101 -4.79 -15.08 5.75
C GLY A 101 -4.26 -16.50 5.52
N ILE A 102 -3.43 -16.69 4.48
CA ILE A 102 -2.79 -17.97 4.16
C ILE A 102 -1.90 -18.43 5.30
N LEU A 103 -1.07 -17.55 5.87
CA LEU A 103 -0.20 -17.89 7.00
C LEU A 103 -1.01 -18.35 8.21
N ASN A 104 -2.11 -17.66 8.54
CA ASN A 104 -3.00 -18.05 9.65
C ASN A 104 -3.64 -19.42 9.41
N ILE A 105 -4.05 -19.73 8.18
CA ILE A 105 -4.60 -21.04 7.83
C ILE A 105 -3.54 -22.13 7.99
N ILE A 106 -2.32 -21.91 7.47
CA ILE A 106 -1.22 -22.88 7.58
C ILE A 106 -0.90 -23.14 9.06
N ILE A 107 -0.70 -22.08 9.84
CA ILE A 107 -0.39 -22.18 11.27
C ILE A 107 -1.53 -22.91 12.00
N GLY A 108 -2.78 -22.48 11.81
CA GLY A 108 -3.94 -23.11 12.44
C GLY A 108 -4.09 -24.58 12.07
N SER A 109 -3.80 -24.95 10.83
CA SER A 109 -3.82 -26.34 10.35
C SER A 109 -2.72 -27.17 11.02
N ILE A 110 -1.50 -26.64 11.15
CA ILE A 110 -0.40 -27.32 11.85
C ILE A 110 -0.78 -27.59 13.30
N PHE A 111 -1.28 -26.58 14.02
CA PHE A 111 -1.75 -26.75 15.41
C PHE A 111 -2.84 -27.81 15.53
N SER A 112 -3.78 -27.84 14.59
CA SER A 112 -4.90 -28.79 14.59
C SER A 112 -4.44 -30.23 14.33
N ILE A 113 -3.42 -30.43 13.47
CA ILE A 113 -2.91 -31.77 13.12
C ILE A 113 -1.95 -32.29 14.19
N SER A 114 -1.12 -31.42 14.76
CA SER A 114 -0.09 -31.83 15.72
C SER A 114 -0.63 -32.14 17.12
N ASN A 115 -1.94 -32.03 17.36
CA ASN A 115 -2.59 -32.21 18.67
C ASN A 115 -1.84 -31.46 19.79
N ILE A 116 -1.27 -30.29 19.48
CA ILE A 116 -0.60 -29.45 20.47
C ILE A 116 -1.71 -28.84 21.30
N GLN A 117 -2.06 -29.53 22.38
CA GLN A 117 -3.00 -29.05 23.37
C GLN A 117 -2.26 -28.09 24.29
N ILE A 118 -2.59 -26.81 24.15
CA ILE A 118 -2.25 -25.82 25.15
C ILE A 118 -3.45 -25.80 26.11
N ASP A 119 -3.21 -26.08 27.40
CA ASP A 119 -4.26 -26.08 28.42
C ASP A 119 -5.06 -24.76 28.36
N GLY A 120 -6.38 -24.87 28.18
CA GLY A 120 -7.30 -23.73 28.03
C GLY A 120 -7.45 -23.15 26.62
N LEU A 121 -6.77 -23.71 25.61
CA LEU A 121 -6.79 -23.25 24.21
C LEU A 121 -6.98 -24.41 23.22
N GLU A 122 -7.82 -25.39 23.57
CA GLU A 122 -8.09 -26.60 22.79
C GLU A 122 -8.63 -26.33 21.36
N SER A 123 -9.06 -25.10 21.06
CA SER A 123 -9.59 -24.70 19.75
C SER A 123 -8.75 -23.68 18.99
N ILE A 124 -7.52 -23.38 19.44
CA ILE A 124 -6.70 -22.31 18.82
C ILE A 124 -6.40 -22.57 17.34
N GLY A 125 -6.24 -23.84 16.95
CA GLY A 125 -6.01 -24.23 15.56
C GLY A 125 -7.17 -23.83 14.64
N TYR A 126 -8.40 -24.20 15.01
CA TYR A 126 -9.60 -23.86 14.24
C TYR A 126 -9.87 -22.35 14.21
N ILE A 127 -9.63 -21.65 15.34
CA ILE A 127 -9.78 -20.20 15.41
C ILE A 127 -8.83 -19.51 14.42
N ASN A 128 -7.56 -19.93 14.35
CA ASN A 128 -6.60 -19.36 13.40
C ASN A 128 -7.00 -19.61 11.94
N VAL A 129 -7.51 -20.79 11.61
CA VAL A 129 -8.05 -21.07 10.27
C VAL A 129 -9.22 -20.14 9.93
N ALA A 130 -10.16 -19.97 10.85
CA ALA A 130 -11.30 -19.07 10.67
C ALA A 130 -10.86 -17.61 10.49
N ILE A 131 -9.93 -17.12 11.32
CA ILE A 131 -9.34 -15.78 11.19
C ILE A 131 -8.67 -15.62 9.82
N GLY A 132 -7.94 -16.64 9.36
CA GLY A 132 -7.29 -16.60 8.06
C GLY A 132 -8.29 -16.48 6.89
N LEU A 133 -9.41 -17.19 6.95
CA LEU A 133 -10.50 -17.05 5.97
C LEU A 133 -11.14 -15.66 6.03
N VAL A 134 -11.35 -15.11 7.23
CA VAL A 134 -11.87 -13.75 7.42
C VAL A 134 -10.93 -12.72 6.78
N TYR A 135 -9.61 -12.85 6.97
CA TYR A 135 -8.64 -11.97 6.31
C TYR A 135 -8.75 -12.03 4.78
N ILE A 136 -8.88 -13.22 4.21
CA ILE A 136 -9.04 -13.38 2.75
C ILE A 136 -10.31 -12.68 2.26
N ALA A 137 -11.44 -12.91 2.93
CA ALA A 137 -12.72 -12.28 2.58
C ALA A 137 -12.67 -10.75 2.70
N LEU A 138 -12.12 -10.22 3.80
CA LEU A 138 -11.99 -8.78 4.01
C LEU A 138 -11.00 -8.15 3.02
N GLY A 139 -9.89 -8.82 2.73
CA GLY A 139 -8.93 -8.37 1.72
C GLY A 139 -9.60 -8.21 0.36
N TYR A 140 -10.38 -9.20 -0.07
CA TYR A 140 -11.16 -9.10 -1.31
C TYR A 140 -12.14 -7.92 -1.29
N ALA A 141 -12.84 -7.72 -0.17
CA ALA A 141 -13.75 -6.57 -0.01
C ALA A 141 -13.02 -5.21 -0.05
N VAL A 142 -11.78 -5.11 0.44
CA VAL A 142 -10.94 -3.90 0.30
C VAL A 142 -10.64 -3.62 -1.18
N MET A 143 -10.36 -4.64 -1.98
CA MET A 143 -10.14 -4.45 -3.43
C MET A 143 -11.38 -3.90 -4.15
N GLN A 144 -12.58 -4.20 -3.64
CA GLN A 144 -13.84 -3.66 -4.15
C GLN A 144 -14.15 -2.23 -3.66
N GLY A 145 -13.28 -1.65 -2.83
CA GLY A 145 -13.46 -0.33 -2.25
C GLY A 145 -14.30 -0.32 -0.97
N SER A 146 -14.34 -1.40 -0.19
CA SER A 146 -15.07 -1.44 1.08
C SER A 146 -14.28 -0.78 2.22
N MET A 147 -14.76 0.38 2.69
CA MET A 147 -14.20 1.09 3.84
C MET A 147 -14.36 0.29 5.14
N ILE A 148 -15.51 -0.37 5.29
CA ILE A 148 -15.83 -1.19 6.46
C ILE A 148 -14.83 -2.35 6.56
N ALA A 149 -14.50 -2.99 5.43
CA ALA A 149 -13.51 -4.07 5.42
C ALA A 149 -12.13 -3.60 5.86
N LEU A 150 -11.70 -2.41 5.42
CA LEU A 150 -10.43 -1.83 5.83
C LEU A 150 -10.39 -1.52 7.33
N ILE A 151 -11.50 -1.00 7.88
CA ILE A 151 -11.64 -0.77 9.33
C ILE A 151 -11.53 -2.08 10.10
N LEU A 152 -12.25 -3.13 9.67
CA LEU A 152 -12.21 -4.43 10.33
C LEU A 152 -10.82 -5.06 10.31
N ILE A 153 -10.13 -5.08 9.16
CA ILE A 153 -8.73 -5.57 9.08
C ILE A 153 -7.84 -4.80 10.06
N THR A 154 -7.99 -3.47 10.11
CA THR A 154 -7.21 -2.62 11.01
C THR A 154 -7.45 -2.99 12.47
N LEU A 155 -8.71 -3.19 12.88
CA LEU A 155 -9.06 -3.59 14.25
C LEU A 155 -8.50 -4.96 14.61
N ILE A 156 -8.58 -5.93 13.70
CA ILE A 156 -8.03 -7.28 13.94
C ILE A 156 -6.50 -7.21 14.09
N LEU A 157 -5.80 -6.49 13.20
CA LEU A 157 -4.35 -6.31 13.29
C LEU A 157 -3.92 -5.58 14.57
N PHE A 158 -4.71 -4.61 15.02
CA PHE A 158 -4.44 -3.89 16.25
C PHE A 158 -4.62 -4.78 17.48
N GLY A 159 -5.68 -5.59 17.51
CA GLY A 159 -5.89 -6.61 18.54
C GLY A 159 -4.74 -7.61 18.58
N ASP A 160 -4.31 -8.11 17.43
CA ASP A 160 -3.19 -9.04 17.30
C ASP A 160 -1.83 -8.42 17.73
N LEU A 161 -1.64 -7.13 17.47
CA LEU A 161 -0.49 -6.37 17.96
C LEU A 161 -0.50 -6.24 19.50
N ILE A 162 -1.65 -5.92 20.10
CA ILE A 162 -1.79 -5.83 21.57
C ILE A 162 -1.47 -7.17 22.21
N LEU A 163 -2.05 -8.27 21.70
CA LEU A 163 -1.77 -9.62 22.20
C LEU A 163 -0.28 -9.94 22.08
N ALA A 164 0.34 -9.67 20.92
CA ALA A 164 1.76 -9.89 20.74
C ALA A 164 2.61 -9.06 21.71
N ALA A 165 2.25 -7.81 21.97
CA ALA A 165 2.93 -6.96 22.93
C ALA A 165 2.85 -7.55 24.35
N MET A 166 1.67 -8.03 24.77
CA MET A 166 1.48 -8.68 26.07
C MET A 166 2.34 -9.95 26.22
N TYR A 167 2.34 -10.83 25.21
CA TYR A 167 3.16 -12.04 25.21
C TYR A 167 4.67 -11.74 25.16
N SER A 168 5.08 -10.71 24.41
CA SER A 168 6.48 -10.30 24.33
C SER A 168 7.03 -9.78 25.67
N ALA A 169 6.20 -9.10 26.46
CA ALA A 169 6.60 -8.58 27.76
C ALA A 169 6.91 -9.72 28.75
N GLN A 170 6.30 -10.89 28.56
CA GLN A 170 6.53 -12.08 29.38
C GLN A 170 7.70 -12.94 28.87
N SER A 171 7.87 -13.04 27.54
CA SER A 171 8.83 -13.94 26.89
C SER A 171 10.16 -13.28 26.49
N GLY A 172 10.22 -11.95 26.46
CA GLY A 172 11.40 -11.19 26.02
C GLY A 172 11.66 -11.17 24.51
N MET A 173 10.86 -11.87 23.69
CA MET A 173 11.00 -11.87 22.23
C MET A 173 10.29 -10.66 21.59
N THR A 174 11.06 -9.73 21.03
CA THR A 174 10.53 -8.46 20.48
C THR A 174 10.42 -8.42 18.96
N ALA A 175 11.10 -9.32 18.24
CA ALA A 175 11.20 -9.28 16.78
C ALA A 175 9.82 -9.37 16.07
N GLY A 176 8.88 -10.14 16.62
CA GLY A 176 7.53 -10.27 16.06
C GLY A 176 6.69 -9.00 16.15
N ILE A 177 6.90 -8.15 17.16
CA ILE A 177 6.13 -6.92 17.36
C ILE A 177 6.43 -5.91 16.27
N ILE A 178 7.73 -5.73 15.95
CA ILE A 178 8.17 -4.73 14.98
C ILE A 178 7.51 -4.98 13.62
N MET A 179 7.45 -6.25 13.20
CA MET A 179 6.79 -6.63 11.96
C MET A 179 5.28 -6.34 11.99
N LYS A 180 4.60 -6.63 13.10
CA LYS A 180 3.16 -6.33 13.27
C LYS A 180 2.86 -4.83 13.27
N VAL A 181 3.70 -4.02 13.92
CA VAL A 181 3.62 -2.55 13.87
C VAL A 181 3.72 -2.06 12.43
N PHE A 182 4.66 -2.61 11.66
CA PHE A 182 4.79 -2.28 10.24
C PHE A 182 3.52 -2.61 9.45
N PHE A 183 2.91 -3.80 9.66
CA PHE A 183 1.65 -4.17 9.02
C PHE A 183 0.50 -3.22 9.36
N VAL A 184 0.35 -2.84 10.63
CA VAL A 184 -0.68 -1.89 11.07
C VAL A 184 -0.49 -0.54 10.38
N ILE A 185 0.73 0.02 10.41
CA ILE A 185 1.04 1.29 9.74
C ILE A 185 0.73 1.19 8.24
N PHE A 186 1.10 0.08 7.61
CA PHE A 186 0.86 -0.15 6.19
C PHE A 186 -0.64 -0.15 5.85
N VAL A 187 -1.47 -0.87 6.61
CA VAL A 187 -2.93 -0.92 6.38
C VAL A 187 -3.59 0.43 6.69
N VAL A 188 -3.16 1.13 7.74
CA VAL A 188 -3.68 2.46 8.10
C VAL A 188 -3.43 3.48 6.98
N ARG A 189 -2.28 3.40 6.29
CA ARG A 189 -2.03 4.24 5.09
C ARG A 189 -3.03 3.98 3.97
N GLY A 190 -3.58 2.76 3.89
CA GLY A 190 -4.65 2.39 2.96
C GLY A 190 -5.91 3.26 3.06
N PHE A 191 -6.18 3.90 4.20
CA PHE A 191 -7.37 4.75 4.38
C PHE A 191 -7.37 5.97 3.45
N LYS A 192 -6.20 6.61 3.28
CA LYS A 192 -6.06 7.76 2.37
C LYS A 192 -6.44 7.33 0.94
N TYR A 193 -5.85 6.25 0.46
CA TYR A 193 -6.07 5.71 -0.87
C TYR A 193 -7.50 5.17 -1.06
N MET A 194 -8.11 4.60 -0.03
CA MET A 194 -9.51 4.16 -0.07
C MET A 194 -10.47 5.32 -0.31
N LYS A 195 -10.21 6.47 0.35
CA LYS A 195 -11.01 7.68 0.16
C LYS A 195 -10.89 8.22 -1.27
N GLU A 196 -9.67 8.26 -1.80
CA GLU A 196 -9.40 8.69 -3.18
C GLU A 196 -10.04 7.73 -4.21
N PHE A 197 -9.86 6.42 -4.04
CA PHE A 197 -10.47 5.40 -4.91
C PHE A 197 -12.00 5.48 -4.96
N ARG A 198 -12.65 5.73 -3.82
CA ARG A 198 -14.11 5.91 -3.75
C ARG A 198 -14.57 7.19 -4.43
N ALA A 199 -13.82 8.28 -4.28
CA ALA A 199 -14.12 9.54 -4.96
C ALA A 199 -14.07 9.34 -6.48
N GLU A 200 -13.00 8.73 -6.99
CA GLU A 200 -12.83 8.43 -8.42
C GLU A 200 -13.94 7.51 -8.97
N LYS A 201 -14.40 6.52 -8.18
CA LYS A 201 -15.47 5.60 -8.58
C LYS A 201 -16.84 6.27 -8.65
N ASN A 202 -17.10 7.30 -7.83
CA ASN A 202 -18.38 8.01 -7.80
C ASN A 202 -18.51 9.10 -8.87
N GLU A 203 -17.40 9.49 -9.51
CA GLU A 203 -17.37 10.45 -10.63
C GLU A 203 -17.56 9.78 -12.01
N LEU A 204 -17.65 8.46 -12.05
CA LEU A 204 -17.86 7.63 -13.25
C LEU A 204 -19.28 7.05 -13.26
#